data_AF-A0A522C438-F1
#
_entry.id   AF-A0A522C438-F1
#
_cell.length_a   1.000
_cell.length_b   1.000
_cell.length_c   1.000
_cell.angle_alpha   90.00
_cell.angle_beta   90.00
_cell.angle_gamma   90.00
#
_symmetry.space_group_name_H-M   'P 1'
#
loop_
_entity.id
_entity.type
_entity.pdbx_description
1 polymer ?
#
loop_
_entity_poly.entity_id
_entity_poly.type
_entity_poly.pdbx_seq_one_letter_code
_entity_poly.pdbx_strand_id
1 'polypeptide(L)'
;MTLNPDALFAQPTPILFDEWQVEPAIWNRVRRQVDDRGERGLFILTGSATPRDDTTRHSGAGRIGTIRMRPMSLFESGHSNGQVSVAALLEGQTCTGQATELSVPELMERVVIGGWPGLIGVGEADTPGAGPTESTSSRSPHSGLDPCVPAGRNQAVRHTS
;
A
#
# COMPACT_ATOMS: atom_id res chain seq x y z
N MET A 1 -9.17 -1.40 42.59
CA MET A 1 -8.11 -2.19 41.92
C MET A 1 -7.22 -1.21 41.20
N THR A 2 -6.07 -0.88 41.77
CA THR A 2 -5.17 0.15 41.23
C THR A 2 -4.31 -0.52 40.16
N LEU A 3 -4.51 -0.16 38.89
CA LEU A 3 -3.66 -0.63 37.79
C LEU A 3 -2.22 -0.16 38.07
N ASN A 4 -1.27 -1.10 38.16
CA ASN A 4 0.15 -0.80 38.28
C ASN A 4 0.80 -0.87 36.89
N PRO A 5 1.00 0.26 36.20
CA PRO A 5 1.57 0.25 34.85
C PRO A 5 3.05 -0.13 34.81
N ASP A 6 3.77 -0.13 35.94
CA ASP A 6 5.17 -0.57 35.98
C ASP A 6 5.30 -2.10 35.77
N ALA A 7 4.23 -2.86 36.04
CA ALA A 7 4.18 -4.29 35.78
C ALA A 7 4.33 -4.63 34.28
N LEU A 8 3.99 -3.71 33.38
CA LEU A 8 4.18 -3.89 31.94
C LEU A 8 5.66 -3.99 31.57
N PHE A 9 6.54 -3.25 32.26
CA PHE A 9 7.97 -3.22 31.99
C PHE A 9 8.74 -4.40 32.60
N ALA A 10 8.09 -5.20 33.42
CA ALA A 10 8.64 -6.45 33.96
C ALA A 10 8.51 -7.64 33.00
N GLN A 11 7.84 -7.48 31.86
CA GLN A 11 7.70 -8.52 30.85
C GLN A 11 9.01 -8.78 30.10
N PRO A 12 9.18 -9.97 29.49
CA PRO A 12 10.30 -10.25 28.60
C PRO A 12 10.39 -9.23 27.45
N THR A 13 11.62 -8.89 27.05
CA THR A 13 11.88 -7.96 25.94
C THR A 13 12.11 -8.72 24.62
N PRO A 14 11.81 -8.11 23.44
CA PRO A 14 11.23 -6.78 23.26
C PRO A 14 9.75 -6.70 23.64
N ILE A 15 9.32 -5.56 24.21
CA ILE A 15 7.91 -5.28 24.48
C ILE A 15 7.35 -4.39 23.36
N LEU A 16 6.24 -4.79 22.75
CA LEU A 16 5.49 -3.99 21.78
C LEU A 16 4.45 -3.13 22.50
N PHE A 17 4.54 -1.81 22.30
CA PHE A 17 3.46 -0.89 22.64
C PHE A 17 2.82 -0.39 21.35
N ASP A 18 1.58 -0.85 21.13
CA ASP A 18 0.80 -0.42 19.99
C ASP A 18 0.03 0.88 20.28
N GLU A 19 -0.11 1.69 19.24
CA GLU A 19 -0.71 3.02 19.27
C GLU A 19 -0.28 3.85 20.50
N TRP A 20 1.03 3.87 20.80
CA TRP A 20 1.56 4.46 22.02
C TRP A 20 1.16 5.94 22.19
N GLN A 21 0.86 6.64 21.10
CA GLN A 21 0.41 8.04 21.15
C GLN A 21 -0.93 8.23 21.89
N VAL A 22 -1.73 7.17 22.07
CA VAL A 22 -2.96 7.20 22.89
C VAL A 22 -2.63 7.43 24.37
N GLU A 23 -1.48 6.95 24.84
CA GLU A 23 -1.00 7.14 26.21
C GLU A 23 0.43 7.70 26.21
N PRO A 24 0.59 9.03 26.11
CA PRO A 24 1.91 9.68 26.02
C PRO A 24 2.84 9.38 27.21
N ALA A 25 2.32 8.95 28.37
CA ALA A 25 3.18 8.57 29.51
C ALA A 25 4.06 7.35 29.20
N ILE A 26 3.68 6.49 28.25
CA ILE A 26 4.49 5.35 27.79
C ILE A 26 5.85 5.84 27.29
N TRP A 27 5.90 6.95 26.54
CA TRP A 27 7.14 7.51 26.00
C TRP A 27 8.18 7.82 27.08
N ASN A 28 7.76 8.52 28.13
CA ASN A 28 8.66 8.91 29.21
C ASN A 28 9.15 7.70 30.01
N ARG A 29 8.28 6.69 30.21
CA ARG A 29 8.64 5.44 30.90
C ARG A 29 9.61 4.60 30.08
N VAL A 30 9.36 4.44 28.79
CA VAL A 30 10.25 3.75 27.84
C VAL A 30 11.63 4.41 27.85
N ARG A 31 11.69 5.74 27.77
CA ARG A 31 12.97 6.48 27.83
C ARG A 31 13.74 6.17 29.11
N ARG A 32 13.09 6.24 30.28
CA ARG A 32 13.72 5.90 31.57
C ARG A 32 14.21 4.45 31.60
N GLN A 33 13.42 3.50 31.13
CA GLN A 33 13.81 2.09 31.12
C GLN A 33 14.98 1.79 30.16
N VAL A 34 15.07 2.50 29.03
CA VAL A 34 16.23 2.43 28.14
C VAL A 34 17.48 3.01 28.82
N ASP A 35 17.33 4.14 29.53
CA ASP A 35 18.41 4.76 30.30
C ASP A 35 18.90 3.84 31.44
N ASP A 36 17.98 3.23 32.20
CA ASP A 36 18.29 2.40 33.37
C ASP A 36 18.97 1.07 32.97
N ARG A 37 18.57 0.47 31.84
CA ARG A 37 19.13 -0.81 31.37
C ARG A 37 20.37 -0.65 30.51
N GLY A 38 20.49 0.45 29.75
CA GLY A 38 21.62 0.68 28.84
C GLY A 38 21.71 -0.30 27.66
N GLU A 39 20.66 -1.09 27.40
CA GLU A 39 20.58 -2.10 26.35
C GLU A 39 19.79 -1.63 25.13
N ARG A 40 19.98 -2.30 23.99
CA ARG A 40 19.27 -2.01 22.73
C ARG A 40 18.17 -3.04 22.48
N GLY A 41 17.15 -2.67 21.71
CA GLY A 41 16.09 -3.60 21.29
C GLY A 41 15.09 -3.94 22.40
N LEU A 42 14.95 -3.10 23.43
CA LEU A 42 14.07 -3.35 24.57
C LEU A 42 12.59 -3.17 24.25
N PHE A 43 12.27 -2.25 23.33
CA PHE A 43 10.90 -1.81 23.07
C PHE A 43 10.67 -1.58 21.58
N ILE A 44 9.46 -1.89 21.14
CA ILE A 44 8.95 -1.53 19.82
C ILE A 44 7.73 -0.63 20.04
N LEU A 45 7.73 0.53 19.41
CA LEU A 45 6.63 1.49 19.48
C LEU A 45 5.99 1.60 18.10
N THR A 46 4.72 1.26 17.99
CA THR A 46 3.93 1.43 16.75
C THR A 46 2.91 2.54 16.93
N GLY A 47 2.60 3.22 15.83
CA GLY A 47 1.70 4.37 15.83
C GLY A 47 1.25 4.74 14.43
N SER A 48 -0.06 4.83 14.22
CA SER A 48 -0.65 5.40 13.01
C SER A 48 -0.34 6.91 12.95
N ALA A 49 0.17 7.35 11.80
CA ALA A 49 0.80 8.66 11.65
C ALA A 49 -0.23 9.82 11.65
N THR A 50 -0.64 10.26 12.83
CA THR A 50 -1.06 11.64 13.09
C THR A 50 -0.70 12.02 14.53
N PRO A 51 0.59 12.26 14.82
CA PRO A 51 0.94 12.93 16.06
C PRO A 51 0.40 14.35 15.95
N ARG A 52 -0.49 14.76 16.86
CA ARG A 52 -0.63 16.19 17.17
C ARG A 52 0.77 16.68 17.51
N ASP A 53 1.23 17.68 16.77
CA ASP A 53 2.50 18.35 16.99
C ASP A 53 2.52 18.85 18.43
N ASP A 54 3.19 18.11 19.29
CA ASP A 54 3.41 18.49 20.68
C ASP A 54 4.89 18.80 20.80
N THR A 55 5.17 20.09 20.63
CA THR A 55 6.45 20.80 20.67
C THR A 55 7.21 20.64 22.00
N THR A 56 6.70 19.81 22.92
CA THR A 56 7.29 19.47 24.22
C THR A 56 7.99 18.11 24.24
N ARG A 57 7.90 17.30 23.17
CA ARG A 57 8.56 16.00 23.11
C ARG A 57 10.05 16.17 22.84
N HIS A 58 10.87 16.00 23.90
CA HIS A 58 12.29 15.72 23.71
C HIS A 58 12.42 14.51 22.77
N SER A 59 13.14 14.69 21.67
CA SER A 59 13.13 13.86 20.45
C SER A 59 13.52 12.37 20.62
N GLY A 60 13.73 11.89 21.84
CA GLY A 60 14.23 10.53 22.09
C GLY A 60 15.62 10.31 21.50
N ALA A 61 16.33 11.41 21.18
CA ALA A 61 17.60 11.39 20.45
C ALA A 61 18.61 10.44 21.11
N GLY A 62 19.21 9.59 20.27
CA GLY A 62 20.20 8.59 20.66
C GLY A 62 19.63 7.30 21.27
N ARG A 63 18.32 7.24 21.55
CA ARG A 63 17.67 6.10 22.24
C ARG A 63 16.59 5.42 21.42
N ILE A 64 15.85 6.20 20.63
CA ILE A 64 14.70 5.72 19.85
C ILE A 64 14.98 6.01 18.37
N GLY A 65 14.95 4.96 17.55
CA GLY A 65 14.94 5.07 16.10
C GLY A 65 13.51 5.07 15.56
N THR A 66 13.25 5.83 14.51
CA THR A 66 11.94 5.85 13.83
C THR A 66 12.07 5.25 12.44
N ILE A 67 11.22 4.28 12.13
CA ILE A 67 11.08 3.72 10.79
C ILE A 67 9.74 4.17 10.23
N ARG A 68 9.75 4.86 9.09
CA ARG A 68 8.53 5.22 8.37
C ARG A 68 8.10 4.02 7.51
N MET A 69 6.95 3.44 7.82
CA MET A 69 6.32 2.45 6.95
C MET A 69 5.52 3.15 5.84
N ARG A 70 5.52 2.55 4.64
CA ARG A 70 4.68 2.94 3.51
C ARG A 70 3.67 1.82 3.22
N PRO A 71 2.55 2.09 2.54
CA PRO A 71 1.75 1.05 1.93
C PRO A 71 2.61 0.16 1.05
N MET A 72 2.23 -1.11 0.96
CA MET A 72 2.94 -2.11 0.17
C MET A 72 2.84 -1.81 -1.32
N SER A 73 3.93 -2.06 -2.03
CA SER A 73 3.98 -2.08 -3.49
C SER A 73 3.26 -3.30 -4.07
N LEU A 74 3.01 -3.28 -5.38
CA LEU A 74 2.52 -4.45 -6.11
C LEU A 74 3.49 -5.64 -6.01
N PHE A 75 4.78 -5.40 -5.90
CA PHE A 75 5.78 -6.45 -5.71
C PHE A 75 5.67 -7.08 -4.31
N GLU A 76 5.61 -6.25 -3.26
CA GLU A 76 5.48 -6.73 -1.87
C GLU A 76 4.15 -7.45 -1.61
N SER A 77 3.08 -7.07 -2.32
CA SER A 77 1.79 -7.75 -2.28
C SER A 77 1.67 -8.97 -3.21
N GLY A 78 2.72 -9.29 -3.99
CA GLY A 78 2.75 -10.46 -4.86
C GLY A 78 2.06 -10.31 -6.23
N HIS A 79 1.60 -9.11 -6.57
CA HIS A 79 0.93 -8.79 -7.84
C HIS A 79 1.88 -8.34 -8.96
N SER A 80 3.16 -8.15 -8.64
CA SER A 80 4.21 -7.85 -9.62
C SER A 80 5.34 -8.86 -9.48
N ASN A 81 5.95 -9.24 -10.60
CA ASN A 81 7.12 -10.10 -10.65
C ASN A 81 8.45 -9.35 -10.43
N GLY A 82 8.41 -8.01 -10.32
CA GLY A 82 9.59 -7.19 -10.08
C GLY A 82 10.62 -7.14 -11.22
N GLN A 83 10.30 -7.65 -12.42
CA GLN A 83 11.23 -7.67 -13.56
C GLN A 83 11.61 -6.27 -14.05
N VAL A 84 10.72 -5.30 -13.87
CA VAL A 84 10.94 -3.90 -14.24
C VAL A 84 10.96 -3.05 -12.97
N SER A 85 12.06 -2.36 -12.73
CA SER A 85 12.20 -1.41 -11.63
C SER A 85 11.72 -0.03 -12.06
N VAL A 86 10.80 0.55 -11.29
CA VAL A 86 10.36 1.94 -11.48
C VAL A 86 11.51 2.91 -11.28
N ALA A 87 12.40 2.66 -10.32
CA ALA A 87 13.56 3.52 -10.08
C ALA A 87 14.51 3.54 -11.29
N ALA A 88 14.80 2.37 -11.87
CA ALA A 88 15.63 2.26 -13.08
C ALA A 88 15.03 3.01 -14.27
N LEU A 89 13.71 2.92 -14.47
CA LEU A 89 13.00 3.69 -15.51
C LEU A 89 13.14 5.20 -15.29
N LEU A 90 13.03 5.67 -14.04
CA LEU A 90 13.18 7.08 -13.70
C LEU A 90 14.63 7.58 -13.87
N GLU A 91 15.61 6.69 -13.76
CA GLU A 91 17.03 6.95 -14.06
C GLU A 91 17.35 6.89 -15.57
N GLY A 92 16.34 6.65 -16.42
CA GLY A 92 16.50 6.58 -17.88
C GLY A 92 17.08 5.26 -18.39
N GLN A 93 17.11 4.22 -17.56
CA GLN A 93 17.59 2.90 -17.96
C GLN A 93 16.53 2.19 -18.82
N THR A 94 16.97 1.55 -19.89
CA THR A 94 16.09 0.70 -20.70
C THR A 94 15.82 -0.60 -19.95
N CYS A 95 14.56 -0.81 -19.59
CA CYS A 95 14.11 -2.03 -18.92
C CYS A 95 13.32 -2.90 -19.92
N THR A 96 13.61 -4.19 -19.97
CA THR A 96 12.83 -5.17 -20.72
C THR A 96 12.05 -6.04 -19.73
N GLY A 97 10.72 -5.95 -19.77
CA GLY A 97 9.83 -6.78 -18.96
C GLY A 97 8.98 -7.69 -19.83
N GLN A 98 8.58 -8.83 -19.29
CA GLN A 98 7.51 -9.63 -19.88
C GLN A 98 6.15 -9.12 -19.40
N ALA A 99 5.13 -9.28 -20.23
CA ALA A 99 3.76 -8.97 -19.83
C ALA A 99 3.39 -9.83 -18.62
N THR A 100 2.90 -9.19 -17.56
CA THR A 100 2.33 -9.88 -16.39
C THR A 100 1.01 -10.55 -16.79
N GLU A 101 0.62 -11.59 -16.05
CA GLU A 101 -0.71 -12.20 -16.20
C GLU A 101 -1.87 -11.33 -15.69
N LEU A 102 -1.57 -10.18 -15.07
CA LEU A 102 -2.58 -9.23 -14.62
C LEU A 102 -3.26 -8.57 -15.82
N SER A 103 -4.57 -8.76 -15.92
CA SER A 103 -5.41 -8.02 -16.86
C SER A 103 -5.55 -6.56 -16.45
N VAL A 104 -5.94 -5.70 -17.41
CA VAL A 104 -6.19 -4.27 -17.14
C VAL A 104 -7.26 -4.05 -16.07
N PRO A 105 -8.41 -4.78 -16.06
CA PRO A 105 -9.38 -4.65 -14.98
C PRO A 105 -8.82 -5.00 -13.60
N GLU A 106 -8.05 -6.09 -13.49
CA GLU A 106 -7.42 -6.48 -12.22
C GLU A 106 -6.41 -5.43 -11.73
N LEU A 107 -5.67 -4.81 -12.65
CA LEU A 107 -4.76 -3.72 -12.31
C LEU A 107 -5.52 -2.50 -11.74
N MET A 108 -6.64 -2.13 -12.36
CA MET A 108 -7.47 -1.02 -11.88
C MET A 108 -8.04 -1.32 -10.49
N GLU A 109 -8.54 -2.53 -10.26
CA GLU A 109 -8.97 -2.98 -8.93
C GLU A 109 -7.84 -2.82 -7.90
N ARG A 110 -6.61 -3.27 -8.20
CA ARG A 110 -5.49 -3.12 -7.25
C ARG A 110 -5.10 -1.66 -7.00
N VAL A 111 -5.26 -0.77 -7.99
CA VAL A 111 -5.04 0.66 -7.79
C VAL A 111 -6.08 1.26 -6.85
N VAL A 112 -7.34 0.81 -6.94
CA VAL A 112 -8.44 1.25 -6.06
C VAL A 112 -8.28 0.73 -4.64
N ILE A 113 -7.97 -0.57 -4.47
CA ILE A 113 -7.70 -1.18 -3.15
C ILE A 113 -6.45 -0.55 -2.51
N GLY A 114 -5.42 -0.28 -3.34
CA GLY A 114 -4.14 0.27 -2.90
C GLY A 114 -3.29 -0.75 -2.14
N GLY A 115 -2.25 -0.25 -1.47
CA GLY A 115 -1.24 -1.05 -0.77
C GLY A 115 -1.44 -1.18 0.74
N TRP A 116 -2.60 -0.83 1.28
CA TRP A 116 -2.79 -0.83 2.73
C TRP A 116 -2.73 -2.27 3.27
N PRO A 117 -1.91 -2.58 4.30
CA PRO A 117 -1.79 -3.95 4.80
C PRO A 117 -3.12 -4.56 5.29
N GLY A 118 -4.03 -3.73 5.80
CA GLY A 118 -5.36 -4.19 6.23
C GLY A 118 -6.32 -4.54 5.09
N LEU A 119 -5.96 -4.26 3.83
CA LEU A 119 -6.77 -4.54 2.64
C LEU A 119 -6.22 -5.73 1.82
N ILE A 120 -5.19 -6.42 2.31
CA ILE A 120 -4.66 -7.61 1.63
C ILE A 120 -5.72 -8.71 1.64
N GLY A 121 -6.09 -9.20 0.45
CA GLY A 121 -7.08 -10.27 0.29
C GLY A 121 -8.54 -9.78 0.33
N VAL A 122 -8.76 -8.46 0.39
CA VAL A 122 -10.08 -7.81 0.32
C VAL A 122 -10.37 -7.44 -1.12
N GLY A 123 -11.58 -7.72 -1.63
CA GLY A 123 -11.99 -7.34 -2.99
C GLY A 123 -12.42 -5.87 -3.07
N GLU A 124 -12.58 -5.35 -4.29
CA GLU A 124 -12.99 -3.94 -4.52
C GLU A 124 -14.23 -3.53 -3.69
N ALA A 125 -15.26 -4.39 -3.66
CA ALA A 125 -16.53 -4.12 -3.00
C ALA A 125 -16.44 -3.91 -1.48
N ASP A 126 -15.37 -4.41 -0.86
CA ASP A 126 -15.16 -4.38 0.60
C ASP A 126 -14.13 -3.31 1.01
N THR A 127 -13.62 -2.53 0.04
CA THR A 127 -12.64 -1.47 0.30
C THR A 127 -13.34 -0.22 0.87
N PRO A 128 -12.93 0.31 2.04
CA PRO A 128 -13.52 1.52 2.61
C PRO A 128 -13.32 2.72 1.67
N GLY A 129 -14.42 3.20 1.07
CA GLY A 129 -14.41 4.31 0.11
C GLY A 129 -14.74 3.91 -1.34
N ALA A 130 -14.75 2.61 -1.65
CA ALA A 130 -15.36 2.09 -2.88
C ALA A 130 -16.88 2.05 -2.68
N GLY A 131 -17.53 3.20 -2.85
CA GLY A 131 -18.98 3.24 -2.95
C GLY A 131 -19.45 2.37 -4.13
N PRO A 132 -20.61 1.71 -4.04
CA PRO A 132 -21.11 0.92 -5.15
C PRO A 132 -21.24 1.82 -6.37
N THR A 133 -20.48 1.53 -7.44
CA THR A 133 -20.78 2.08 -8.75
C THR A 133 -22.09 1.46 -9.20
N GLU A 134 -23.20 2.14 -8.94
CA GLU A 134 -24.49 1.84 -9.58
C GLU A 134 -24.32 2.00 -11.09
N SER A 135 -23.95 0.90 -11.76
CA SER A 135 -24.12 0.77 -13.19
C SER A 135 -25.59 0.52 -13.46
N THR A 136 -26.39 1.58 -13.47
CA THR A 136 -27.76 1.54 -14.01
C THR A 136 -27.66 1.39 -15.52
N SER A 137 -27.37 0.17 -15.98
CA SER A 137 -27.45 -0.19 -17.40
C SER A 137 -28.90 -0.42 -17.77
N SER A 138 -29.66 0.67 -17.96
CA SER A 138 -30.88 0.62 -18.77
C SER A 138 -30.48 0.51 -20.25
N ARG A 139 -30.25 -0.71 -20.74
CA ARG A 139 -30.21 -0.97 -22.19
C ARG A 139 -31.55 -1.53 -22.64
N SER A 140 -32.36 -0.68 -23.26
CA SER A 140 -33.42 -1.11 -24.17
C SER A 140 -32.80 -1.61 -25.49
N PRO A 141 -33.44 -2.57 -26.19
CA PRO A 141 -32.84 -3.24 -27.34
C PRO A 141 -33.02 -2.40 -28.61
N HIS A 142 -31.91 -1.94 -29.19
CA HIS A 142 -31.89 -1.53 -30.60
C HIS A 142 -31.32 -2.65 -31.45
N SER A 143 -32.22 -3.16 -32.28
CA SER A 143 -32.05 -4.13 -33.35
C SER A 143 -31.09 -3.65 -34.45
N GLY A 144 -30.25 -4.58 -34.92
CA GLY A 144 -29.78 -4.66 -36.31
C GLY A 144 -28.55 -3.85 -36.66
N LEU A 145 -27.42 -4.53 -36.87
CA LEU A 145 -26.65 -4.51 -38.12
C LEU A 145 -25.50 -5.53 -38.04
N ASP A 146 -25.42 -6.32 -39.10
CA ASP A 146 -24.67 -7.56 -39.32
C ASP A 146 -23.12 -7.43 -39.35
N PRO A 147 -22.40 -8.56 -39.20
CA PRO A 147 -20.93 -8.60 -39.11
C PRO A 147 -20.22 -8.38 -40.44
N CYS A 148 -19.07 -7.71 -40.36
CA CYS A 148 -18.16 -7.44 -41.47
C CYS A 148 -17.50 -8.73 -41.99
N VAL A 149 -17.84 -9.11 -43.23
CA VAL A 149 -17.17 -10.16 -44.03
C VAL A 149 -16.24 -9.46 -45.03
N PRO A 150 -15.01 -9.95 -45.29
CA PRO A 150 -14.09 -9.31 -46.23
C PRO A 150 -14.38 -9.75 -47.67
N ALA A 151 -14.46 -8.79 -48.60
CA ALA A 151 -14.56 -9.04 -50.04
C ALA A 151 -13.26 -8.70 -50.77
N GLY A 152 -12.87 -9.57 -51.72
CA GLY A 152 -11.55 -9.60 -52.34
C GLY A 152 -11.32 -8.76 -53.60
N ARG A 153 -10.08 -8.90 -54.08
CA ARG A 153 -9.44 -8.53 -55.37
C ARG A 153 -10.34 -8.19 -56.58
N ASN A 154 -9.96 -7.12 -57.29
CA ASN A 154 -9.59 -7.08 -58.73
C ASN A 154 -9.06 -5.67 -59.08
N GLN A 155 -7.78 -5.50 -59.40
CA GLN A 155 -7.16 -5.45 -60.75
C GLN A 155 -7.63 -4.32 -61.69
N ALA A 156 -6.59 -3.60 -62.17
CA ALA A 156 -6.44 -2.92 -63.46
C ALA A 156 -7.11 -1.55 -63.67
N VAL A 157 -6.29 -0.49 -63.67
CA VAL A 157 -6.41 0.60 -64.64
C VAL A 157 -5.02 0.96 -65.15
N ARG A 158 -4.85 0.83 -66.48
CA ARG A 158 -3.75 1.35 -67.29
C ARG A 158 -4.02 2.82 -67.63
N HIS A 159 -2.98 3.65 -67.69
CA HIS A 159 -2.78 4.76 -68.64
C HIS A 159 -1.33 5.25 -68.45
N THR A 160 -0.37 4.94 -69.31
CA THR A 160 0.03 5.67 -70.54
C THR A 160 0.15 7.18 -70.37
N SER A 161 1.37 7.67 -70.15
CA SER A 161 2.16 8.39 -71.17
C SER A 161 3.64 8.26 -70.82
#